data_AF-A0A819CDM6-F1
#
_entry.id   AF-A0A819CDM6-F1
#
_cell.length_a   1.000
_cell.length_b   1.000
_cell.length_c   1.000
_cell.angle_alpha   90.00
_cell.angle_beta   90.00
_cell.angle_gamma   90.00
#
_symmetry.space_group_name_H-M   'P 1'
#
loop_
_entity.id
_entity.type
_entity.pdbx_description
1 polymer ?
#
loop_
_entity_poly.entity_id
_entity_poly.type
_entity_poly.pdbx_seq_one_letter_code
_entity_poly.pdbx_strand_id
1 'polypeptide(L)'
;MERILPAIVFSQLYSLTLSTLQPDALLPYLTGDTKLRYLLTNQITHLNIDILDQVTTELNNENESNIFTLILSIGKCVTDLTFSQWLCCKHTWISIFHLPSTSCVSSTLTKLNINVNTFDDCLYLLDGHLDSLSTIIINIRKISPPLLDIDNTKPLLKLKCFSLITYVQTYFYDSRVVPLLYRMLNLEELTLYLSIRRIESTYIDGTHLYDEILIHMP
;
A
#
# COMPACT_ATOMS: atom_id res chain seq x y z
N MET A 1 2.33 14.15 -30.09
CA MET A 1 1.88 13.56 -28.81
C MET A 1 2.51 14.40 -27.71
N GLU A 2 1.76 15.33 -27.13
CA GLU A 2 2.26 16.19 -26.05
C GLU A 2 2.49 15.34 -24.80
N ARG A 3 3.73 15.31 -24.29
CA ARG A 3 4.04 14.67 -23.01
C ARG A 3 3.49 15.57 -21.90
N ILE A 4 2.47 15.09 -21.19
CA ILE A 4 1.94 15.79 -20.02
C ILE A 4 2.99 15.66 -18.91
N LEU A 5 3.55 16.80 -18.47
CA LEU A 5 4.54 16.85 -17.40
C LEU A 5 3.87 16.52 -16.05
N PRO A 6 4.53 15.75 -15.16
CA PRO A 6 4.04 15.57 -13.80
C PRO A 6 3.98 16.92 -13.07
N ALA A 7 2.88 17.16 -12.36
CA ALA A 7 2.74 18.33 -11.51
C ALA A 7 3.55 18.10 -10.23
N ILE A 8 4.53 18.96 -9.98
CA ILE A 8 5.36 18.94 -8.78
C ILE A 8 4.88 20.07 -7.87
N VAL A 9 4.31 19.71 -6.73
CA VAL A 9 3.81 20.67 -5.74
C VAL A 9 4.61 20.53 -4.45
N PHE A 10 5.23 21.62 -4.03
CA PHE A 10 5.84 21.72 -2.69
C PHE A 10 4.79 22.24 -1.73
N SER A 11 4.28 21.38 -0.85
CA SER A 11 3.22 21.76 0.08
C SER A 11 3.77 22.40 1.35
N GLN A 12 4.93 21.96 1.86
CA GLN A 12 5.61 22.46 3.07
C GLN A 12 7.12 22.13 3.03
N LEU A 13 7.94 22.70 3.92
CA LEU A 13 9.34 22.28 4.11
C LEU A 13 9.37 20.76 4.32
N TYR A 14 10.15 20.03 3.51
CA TYR A 14 10.34 18.57 3.54
C TYR A 14 9.17 17.69 3.08
N SER A 15 8.10 18.29 2.55
CA SER A 15 6.98 17.56 1.95
C SER A 15 6.92 17.77 0.44
N LEU A 16 6.74 16.69 -0.32
CA LEU A 16 6.65 16.70 -1.77
C LEU A 16 5.43 15.91 -2.24
N THR A 17 4.62 16.52 -3.11
CA THR A 17 3.58 15.81 -3.84
C THR A 17 3.95 15.71 -5.31
N LEU A 18 4.02 14.47 -5.81
CA LEU A 18 4.20 14.16 -7.23
C LEU A 18 2.88 13.64 -7.77
N SER A 19 2.25 14.41 -8.65
CA SER A 19 1.01 14.00 -9.31
C SER A 19 1.25 13.77 -10.80
N THR A 20 0.86 12.59 -11.30
CA THR A 20 0.99 12.26 -12.73
C THR A 20 -0.26 11.59 -13.26
N LEU A 21 -0.59 11.84 -14.52
CA LEU A 21 -1.64 11.10 -15.23
C LEU A 21 -1.14 9.75 -15.77
N GLN A 22 0.18 9.56 -15.85
CA GLN A 22 0.82 8.36 -16.39
C GLN A 22 2.04 7.98 -15.53
N PRO A 23 2.09 6.77 -14.94
CA PRO A 23 3.26 6.25 -14.22
C PRO A 23 4.53 6.33 -15.06
N ASP A 24 4.46 5.94 -16.34
CA ASP A 24 5.59 5.92 -17.29
C ASP A 24 6.24 7.28 -17.48
N ALA A 25 5.46 8.36 -17.31
CA ALA A 25 6.00 9.71 -17.37
C ALA A 25 6.90 10.00 -16.16
N LEU A 26 6.63 9.41 -14.99
CA LEU A 26 7.32 9.71 -13.74
C LEU A 26 8.70 9.03 -13.62
N LEU A 27 8.82 7.80 -14.14
CA LEU A 27 10.05 7.02 -14.02
C LEU A 27 11.29 7.73 -14.62
N PRO A 28 11.23 8.36 -15.81
CA PRO A 28 12.32 9.18 -16.34
C PRO A 28 12.69 10.38 -15.46
N TYR A 29 11.73 11.02 -14.78
CA TYR A 29 12.03 12.12 -13.86
C TYR A 29 12.75 11.63 -12.60
N LEU A 30 12.27 10.53 -12.01
CA LEU A 30 12.88 9.95 -10.82
C LEU A 30 14.29 9.41 -11.08
N THR A 31 14.59 9.01 -12.31
CA THR A 31 15.91 8.47 -12.68
C THR A 31 16.85 9.53 -13.23
N GLY A 32 16.34 10.47 -14.04
CA GLY A 32 17.12 11.44 -14.80
C GLY A 32 17.30 12.82 -14.16
N ASP A 33 16.39 13.28 -13.29
CA ASP A 33 16.49 14.60 -12.66
C ASP A 33 17.37 14.54 -11.40
N THR A 34 18.61 15.03 -11.52
CA THR A 34 19.59 15.01 -10.43
C THR A 34 19.18 15.86 -9.23
N LYS A 35 18.42 16.94 -9.45
CA LYS A 35 17.96 17.82 -8.38
C LYS A 35 16.81 17.19 -7.61
N LEU A 36 15.81 16.64 -8.32
CA LEU A 36 14.72 15.90 -7.70
C LEU A 36 15.24 14.70 -6.91
N ARG A 37 16.18 13.93 -7.48
CA ARG A 37 16.84 12.82 -6.78
C ARG A 37 17.56 13.28 -5.53
N TYR A 38 18.30 14.39 -5.60
CA TYR A 38 19.00 14.94 -4.44
C TYR A 38 18.00 15.31 -3.32
N LEU A 39 16.88 15.95 -3.68
CA LEU A 39 15.83 16.30 -2.72
C LEU A 39 15.22 15.05 -2.08
N LEU A 40 14.79 14.08 -2.89
CA LEU A 40 14.21 12.80 -2.43
C LEU A 40 15.17 12.02 -1.54
N THR A 41 16.46 12.05 -1.85
CA THR A 41 17.47 11.30 -1.10
C THR A 41 17.78 11.93 0.25
N ASN A 42 17.80 13.26 0.34
CA ASN A 42 18.44 13.96 1.47
C ASN A 42 17.52 14.91 2.26
N GLN A 43 16.37 15.29 1.72
CA GLN A 43 15.55 16.35 2.31
C GLN A 43 14.10 15.94 2.51
N ILE A 44 13.51 15.22 1.56
CA ILE A 44 12.10 14.86 1.66
C ILE A 44 11.91 13.78 2.73
N THR A 45 11.07 14.10 3.70
CA THR A 45 10.66 13.19 4.79
C THR A 45 9.23 12.69 4.60
N HIS A 46 8.39 13.52 3.96
CA HIS A 46 7.00 13.21 3.64
C HIS A 46 6.82 13.24 2.13
N LEU A 47 6.50 12.09 1.54
CA LEU A 47 6.33 11.96 0.10
C LEU A 47 4.91 11.49 -0.19
N ASN A 48 4.18 12.29 -0.96
CA ASN A 48 2.90 11.88 -1.52
C ASN A 48 3.04 11.67 -3.04
N ILE A 49 2.51 10.57 -3.53
CA ILE A 49 2.51 10.24 -4.95
C ILE A 49 1.09 9.92 -5.33
N ASP A 50 0.54 10.74 -6.22
CA ASP A 50 -0.81 10.62 -6.71
C ASP A 50 -0.77 10.26 -8.20
N ILE A 51 -1.16 9.03 -8.51
CA ILE A 51 -1.33 8.61 -9.89
C ILE A 51 -2.81 8.80 -10.24
N LEU A 52 -3.06 9.86 -11.02
CA LEU A 52 -4.38 10.33 -11.44
C LEU A 52 -4.70 9.75 -12.82
N ASP A 53 -5.05 8.46 -12.89
CA ASP A 53 -5.46 7.89 -14.18
C ASP A 53 -6.80 8.47 -14.63
N GLN A 54 -6.86 9.03 -15.84
CA GLN A 54 -8.09 9.59 -16.40
C GLN A 54 -8.79 8.68 -17.41
N VAL A 55 -8.12 7.87 -18.25
CA VAL A 55 -8.83 7.19 -19.36
C VAL A 55 -8.07 5.97 -19.94
N THR A 56 -8.65 4.78 -19.72
CA THR A 56 -8.72 3.53 -20.55
C THR A 56 -7.49 2.82 -21.13
N THR A 57 -6.27 3.35 -21.07
CA THR A 57 -5.11 2.57 -21.55
C THR A 57 -4.69 1.55 -20.50
N GLU A 58 -4.55 0.28 -20.90
CA GLU A 58 -4.02 -0.81 -20.07
C GLU A 58 -2.67 -0.39 -19.47
N LEU A 59 -2.71 0.12 -18.23
CA LEU A 59 -1.51 0.47 -17.50
C LEU A 59 -0.83 -0.81 -17.02
N ASN A 60 0.45 -0.91 -17.29
CA ASN A 60 1.26 -2.05 -16.86
C ASN A 60 1.58 -1.90 -15.36
N ASN A 61 1.01 -2.79 -14.53
CA ASN A 61 1.26 -2.84 -13.09
C ASN A 61 2.77 -2.84 -12.74
N GLU A 62 3.61 -3.35 -13.63
CA GLU A 62 5.07 -3.38 -13.46
C GLU A 62 5.68 -1.97 -13.28
N ASN A 63 5.18 -0.96 -13.98
CA ASN A 63 5.74 0.39 -13.91
C ASN A 63 5.45 1.07 -12.56
N GLU A 64 4.27 0.81 -11.99
CA GLU A 64 3.90 1.29 -10.66
C GLU A 64 4.75 0.62 -9.58
N SER A 65 4.93 -0.71 -9.66
CA SER A 65 5.79 -1.47 -8.76
C SER A 65 7.26 -1.05 -8.87
N ASN A 66 7.73 -0.72 -10.07
CA ASN A 66 9.06 -0.18 -10.32
C ASN A 66 9.25 1.20 -9.70
N ILE A 67 8.25 2.09 -9.82
CA ILE A 67 8.28 3.41 -9.19
C ILE A 67 8.32 3.25 -7.67
N PHE A 68 7.42 2.44 -7.10
CA PHE A 68 7.39 2.17 -5.67
C PHE A 68 8.74 1.67 -5.15
N THR A 69 9.32 0.67 -5.82
CA THR A 69 10.63 0.12 -5.49
C THR A 69 11.73 1.17 -5.61
N LEU A 70 11.72 1.97 -6.67
CA LEU A 70 12.70 3.03 -6.88
C LEU A 70 12.64 4.04 -5.74
N ILE A 71 11.45 4.46 -5.31
CA ILE A 71 11.26 5.40 -4.21
C ILE A 71 11.81 4.83 -2.91
N LEU A 72 11.49 3.59 -2.59
CA LEU A 72 12.02 2.93 -1.40
C LEU A 72 13.56 2.83 -1.45
N SER A 73 14.14 2.66 -2.64
CA SER A 73 15.60 2.57 -2.81
C SER A 73 16.32 3.92 -2.72
N ILE A 74 15.71 5.03 -3.17
CA ILE A 74 16.35 6.35 -3.19
C ILE A 74 15.99 7.21 -1.97
N GLY A 75 14.80 7.02 -1.40
CA GLY A 75 14.22 7.85 -0.35
C GLY A 75 14.79 7.58 1.03
N LYS A 76 16.09 7.78 1.24
CA LYS A 76 16.77 7.49 2.51
C LYS A 76 16.23 8.29 3.70
N CYS A 77 15.66 9.47 3.46
CA CYS A 77 15.06 10.32 4.49
C CYS A 77 13.54 10.18 4.58
N VAL A 78 12.89 9.43 3.67
CA VAL A 78 11.43 9.36 3.59
C VAL A 78 10.91 8.49 4.74
N THR A 79 10.25 9.13 5.71
CA THR A 79 9.68 8.48 6.89
C THR A 79 8.17 8.28 6.77
N ASP A 80 7.49 9.10 5.96
CA ASP A 80 6.05 8.97 5.64
C ASP A 80 5.88 8.95 4.11
N LEU A 81 5.33 7.85 3.60
CA LEU A 81 5.02 7.66 2.18
C LEU A 81 3.52 7.42 2.02
N THR A 82 2.88 8.28 1.26
CA THR A 82 1.55 8.02 0.71
C THR A 82 1.67 7.77 -0.79
N PHE A 83 1.22 6.60 -1.21
CA PHE A 83 1.18 6.19 -2.61
C PHE A 83 -0.29 5.93 -2.97
N SER A 84 -0.93 6.99 -3.46
CA SER A 84 -2.36 7.00 -3.74
C SER A 84 -2.62 6.84 -5.25
N GLN A 85 -3.63 6.04 -5.56
CA GLN A 85 -4.13 5.82 -6.92
C GLN A 85 -5.63 6.07 -6.92
N TRP A 86 -6.11 6.94 -7.80
CA TRP A 86 -7.54 7.28 -7.83
C TRP A 86 -8.36 6.18 -8.53
N LEU A 87 -9.52 5.88 -7.93
CA LEU A 87 -10.38 4.70 -8.13
C LEU A 87 -11.04 4.54 -9.51
N CYS A 88 -10.63 5.30 -10.54
CA CYS A 88 -11.37 5.35 -11.80
C CYS A 88 -11.21 4.09 -12.67
N CYS A 89 -10.18 3.26 -12.47
CA CYS A 89 -9.82 2.20 -13.42
C CYS A 89 -9.66 0.81 -12.80
N LYS A 90 -10.08 -0.21 -13.55
CA LYS A 90 -10.00 -1.62 -13.17
C LYS A 90 -8.58 -2.20 -13.20
N HIS A 91 -7.51 -1.42 -13.40
CA HIS A 91 -6.21 -1.99 -13.77
C HIS A 91 -4.97 -1.32 -13.16
N THR A 92 -5.12 -0.46 -12.16
CA THR A 92 -4.02 0.43 -11.69
C THR A 92 -3.72 0.27 -10.20
N TRP A 93 -3.70 -0.96 -9.68
CA TRP A 93 -3.35 -1.19 -8.27
C TRP A 93 -2.01 -1.93 -8.22
N ILE A 94 -1.12 -1.49 -7.32
CA ILE A 94 0.24 -2.00 -7.29
C ILE A 94 0.24 -3.50 -6.96
N SER A 95 1.01 -4.26 -7.74
CA SER A 95 1.28 -5.68 -7.51
C SER A 95 2.73 -5.83 -7.06
N ILE A 96 2.93 -6.10 -5.77
CA ILE A 96 4.23 -6.11 -5.10
C ILE A 96 4.70 -7.52 -4.72
N PHE A 97 3.81 -8.50 -4.73
CA PHE A 97 4.11 -9.90 -4.41
C PHE A 97 5.25 -10.50 -5.25
N HIS A 98 5.52 -9.94 -6.44
CA HIS A 98 6.61 -10.40 -7.32
C HIS A 98 7.93 -9.64 -7.14
N LEU A 99 7.98 -8.65 -6.24
CA LEU A 99 9.20 -7.88 -6.03
C LEU A 99 10.24 -8.70 -5.24
N PRO A 100 11.54 -8.50 -5.48
CA PRO A 100 12.58 -9.14 -4.67
C PRO A 100 12.49 -8.71 -3.20
N SER A 101 12.69 -9.65 -2.27
CA SER A 101 12.66 -9.42 -0.81
C SER A 101 13.69 -8.40 -0.31
N THR A 102 14.76 -8.17 -1.09
CA THR A 102 15.84 -7.23 -0.78
C THR A 102 15.50 -5.77 -1.08
N SER A 103 14.43 -5.50 -1.83
CA SER A 103 14.13 -4.17 -2.38
C SER A 103 13.69 -3.13 -1.35
N CYS A 104 13.37 -3.55 -0.13
CA CYS A 104 12.73 -2.71 0.89
C CYS A 104 13.50 -2.63 2.22
N VAL A 105 14.53 -3.47 2.41
CA VAL A 105 15.18 -3.76 3.72
C VAL A 105 15.85 -2.54 4.36
N SER A 106 16.26 -1.53 3.58
CA SER A 106 16.98 -0.36 4.10
C SER A 106 16.11 0.88 4.31
N SER A 107 14.79 0.72 4.37
CA SER A 107 13.89 1.87 4.42
C SER A 107 13.84 2.52 5.81
N THR A 108 13.91 3.84 5.87
CA THR A 108 13.62 4.64 7.07
C THR A 108 12.13 4.88 7.27
N LEU A 109 11.31 4.24 6.44
CA LEU A 109 9.87 4.42 6.41
C LEU A 109 9.24 3.92 7.72
N THR A 110 8.58 4.85 8.40
CA THR A 110 7.85 4.61 9.64
C THR A 110 6.35 4.54 9.43
N LYS A 111 5.86 5.19 8.36
CA LYS A 111 4.45 5.23 7.97
C LYS A 111 4.29 5.02 6.47
N LEU A 112 3.41 4.09 6.10
CA LEU A 112 3.07 3.78 4.71
C LEU A 112 1.56 3.82 4.52
N ASN A 113 1.09 4.58 3.53
CA ASN A 113 -0.27 4.54 3.03
C ASN A 113 -0.25 4.14 1.56
N ILE A 114 -0.88 3.03 1.20
CA ILE A 114 -0.72 2.43 -0.14
C ILE A 114 -1.99 1.72 -0.62
N ASN A 115 -2.21 1.77 -1.93
CA ASN A 115 -3.20 0.96 -2.61
C ASN A 115 -2.52 -0.28 -3.23
N VAL A 116 -2.99 -1.49 -2.91
CA VAL A 116 -2.45 -2.76 -3.46
C VAL A 116 -3.51 -3.66 -4.10
N ASN A 117 -3.10 -4.43 -5.10
CA ASN A 117 -4.03 -5.20 -5.93
C ASN A 117 -4.66 -6.38 -5.19
N THR A 118 -3.90 -7.12 -4.39
CA THR A 118 -4.36 -8.37 -3.77
C THR A 118 -4.11 -8.40 -2.27
N PHE A 119 -4.76 -9.34 -1.58
CA PHE A 119 -4.46 -9.59 -0.16
C PHE A 119 -3.05 -10.17 0.03
N ASP A 120 -2.54 -10.93 -0.93
CA ASP A 120 -1.17 -11.48 -0.88
C ASP A 120 -0.12 -10.35 -0.92
N ASP A 121 -0.37 -9.29 -1.68
CA ASP A 121 0.45 -8.07 -1.66
C ASP A 121 0.50 -7.43 -0.27
N CYS A 122 -0.65 -7.36 0.42
CA CYS A 122 -0.74 -6.86 1.79
C CYS A 122 0.09 -7.72 2.75
N LEU A 123 -0.07 -9.05 2.72
CA LEU A 123 0.71 -9.97 3.55
C LEU A 123 2.21 -9.83 3.29
N TYR A 124 2.61 -9.67 2.02
CA TYR A 124 4.00 -9.48 1.65
C TYR A 124 4.62 -8.26 2.36
N LEU A 125 3.93 -7.11 2.39
CA LEU A 125 4.43 -5.93 3.12
C LEU A 125 4.58 -6.16 4.62
N LEU A 126 3.64 -6.89 5.21
CA LEU A 126 3.58 -7.12 6.65
C LEU A 126 4.61 -8.13 7.14
N ASP A 127 5.05 -9.05 6.29
CA ASP A 127 5.94 -10.17 6.64
C ASP A 127 7.44 -9.80 6.66
N GLY A 128 7.77 -8.52 6.88
CA GLY A 128 9.13 -8.13 7.29
C GLY A 128 10.02 -7.57 6.18
N HIS A 129 9.44 -6.86 5.21
CA HIS A 129 10.23 -6.14 4.22
C HIS A 129 10.53 -4.67 4.60
N LEU A 130 9.91 -4.14 5.66
CA LEU A 130 10.07 -2.75 6.11
C LEU A 130 10.26 -2.69 7.64
N ASP A 131 11.50 -2.87 8.10
CA ASP A 131 11.84 -3.08 9.53
C ASP A 131 11.44 -1.93 10.47
N SER A 132 11.43 -0.69 9.97
CA SER A 132 11.12 0.51 10.75
C SER A 132 9.63 0.87 10.76
N LEU A 133 8.80 0.10 10.05
CA LEU A 133 7.40 0.44 9.83
C LEU A 133 6.59 0.29 11.12
N SER A 134 5.99 1.40 11.55
CA SER A 134 5.16 1.47 12.76
C SER A 134 3.69 1.74 12.45
N THR A 135 3.39 2.36 11.30
CA THR A 135 2.04 2.63 10.85
C THR A 135 1.88 2.17 9.41
N ILE A 136 0.84 1.40 9.14
CA ILE A 136 0.52 0.97 7.78
C ILE A 136 -0.98 1.14 7.52
N ILE A 137 -1.30 1.76 6.39
CA ILE A 137 -2.65 1.96 5.89
C ILE A 137 -2.67 1.34 4.50
N ILE A 138 -3.41 0.25 4.36
CA ILE A 138 -3.51 -0.49 3.11
C ILE A 138 -4.94 -0.41 2.63
N ASN A 139 -5.10 0.11 1.43
CA ASN A 139 -6.28 -0.12 0.65
C ASN A 139 -6.06 -1.34 -0.24
N ILE A 140 -6.97 -2.31 -0.22
CA ILE A 140 -6.93 -3.49 -1.08
C ILE A 140 -8.09 -3.47 -2.07
N ARG A 141 -7.77 -3.88 -3.31
CA ARG A 141 -8.78 -3.98 -4.36
C ARG A 141 -9.66 -5.21 -4.21
N LYS A 142 -9.04 -6.36 -3.96
CA LYS A 142 -9.71 -7.66 -3.88
C LYS A 142 -9.08 -8.54 -2.81
N ILE A 143 -9.93 -9.31 -2.12
CA ILE A 143 -9.50 -10.43 -1.30
C ILE A 143 -9.53 -11.67 -2.19
N SER A 144 -8.36 -12.12 -2.64
CA SER A 144 -8.20 -13.32 -3.48
C SER A 144 -8.21 -14.61 -2.66
N PRO A 145 -8.47 -15.77 -3.30
CA PRO A 145 -8.13 -17.06 -2.72
C PRO A 145 -6.66 -17.10 -2.25
N PRO A 146 -6.32 -17.85 -1.20
CA PRO A 146 -4.96 -17.95 -0.69
C PRO A 146 -4.00 -18.48 -1.76
N LEU A 147 -3.02 -17.65 -2.13
CA LEU A 147 -1.79 -18.09 -2.77
C LEU A 147 -0.68 -18.31 -1.74
N LEU A 148 -0.72 -17.53 -0.66
CA LEU A 148 0.11 -17.69 0.53
C LEU A 148 -0.75 -18.07 1.73
N ASP A 149 -0.29 -19.06 2.48
CA ASP A 149 -0.78 -19.33 3.82
C ASP A 149 -0.34 -18.23 4.77
N ILE A 150 -1.25 -17.84 5.67
CA ILE A 150 -0.95 -16.86 6.70
C ILE A 150 -0.21 -17.61 7.81
N ASP A 151 1.08 -17.37 7.92
CA ASP A 151 1.88 -17.88 9.02
C ASP A 151 1.61 -17.05 10.28
N ASN A 152 0.64 -17.50 11.07
CA ASN A 152 0.28 -16.87 12.35
C ASN A 152 1.40 -16.97 13.40
N THR A 153 2.47 -17.74 13.14
CA THR A 153 3.62 -17.84 14.05
C THR A 153 4.67 -16.77 13.77
N LYS A 154 4.61 -16.10 12.60
CA LYS A 154 5.50 -14.97 12.32
C LYS A 154 5.10 -13.76 13.17
N PRO A 155 6.02 -13.22 13.99
CA PRO A 155 5.78 -11.95 14.64
C PRO A 155 5.53 -10.91 13.56
N LEU A 156 4.44 -10.15 13.70
CA LEU A 156 4.31 -8.92 12.93
C LEU A 156 5.50 -8.02 13.27
N LEU A 157 5.90 -7.21 12.29
CA LEU A 157 6.72 -6.02 12.49
C LEU A 157 6.26 -5.25 13.75
N LYS A 158 7.12 -4.39 14.30
CA LYS A 158 6.79 -3.48 15.44
C LYS A 158 5.76 -2.40 15.06
N LEU A 159 4.73 -2.80 14.33
CA LEU A 159 3.56 -2.03 13.99
C LEU A 159 2.86 -1.65 15.28
N LYS A 160 2.52 -0.37 15.36
CA LYS A 160 1.65 0.23 16.37
C LYS A 160 0.26 0.40 15.79
N CYS A 161 0.18 0.82 14.54
CA CYS A 161 -1.08 1.16 13.86
C CYS A 161 -1.23 0.36 12.56
N PHE A 162 -2.39 -0.26 12.38
CA PHE A 162 -2.76 -0.91 11.12
C PHE A 162 -4.15 -0.43 10.68
N SER A 163 -4.29 -0.11 9.39
CA SER A 163 -5.57 0.13 8.75
C SER A 163 -5.71 -0.69 7.48
N LEU A 164 -6.78 -1.48 7.40
CA LEU A 164 -7.17 -2.19 6.18
C LEU A 164 -8.48 -1.62 5.64
N ILE A 165 -8.44 -1.18 4.40
CA ILE A 165 -9.55 -0.61 3.66
C ILE A 165 -9.82 -1.52 2.48
N THR A 166 -11.04 -2.02 2.32
CA THR A 166 -11.43 -2.84 1.16
C THR A 166 -12.73 -2.35 0.55
N TYR A 167 -12.82 -2.32 -0.79
CA TYR A 167 -13.98 -1.76 -1.51
C TYR A 167 -14.80 -2.79 -2.32
N VAL A 168 -14.32 -4.03 -2.52
CA VAL A 168 -14.95 -5.03 -3.40
C VAL A 168 -14.65 -6.48 -2.93
N GLN A 169 -15.66 -7.36 -2.97
CA GLN A 169 -15.60 -8.83 -2.81
C GLN A 169 -14.98 -9.37 -1.50
N THR A 170 -15.83 -9.93 -0.63
CA THR A 170 -15.45 -10.47 0.70
C THR A 170 -15.49 -12.00 0.81
N TYR A 171 -15.55 -12.74 -0.30
CA TYR A 171 -15.70 -14.21 -0.31
C TYR A 171 -14.66 -14.97 0.51
N PHE A 172 -13.47 -14.41 0.68
CA PHE A 172 -12.37 -15.01 1.42
C PHE A 172 -12.03 -14.20 2.68
N TYR A 173 -12.97 -13.40 3.18
CA TYR A 173 -12.75 -12.60 4.37
C TYR A 173 -12.38 -13.48 5.57
N ASP A 174 -13.17 -14.52 5.85
CA ASP A 174 -12.96 -15.40 7.02
C ASP A 174 -11.63 -16.14 6.93
N SER A 175 -11.27 -16.62 5.75
CA SER A 175 -10.04 -17.39 5.57
C SER A 175 -8.78 -16.53 5.46
N ARG A 176 -8.90 -15.21 5.23
CA ARG A 176 -7.74 -14.33 4.99
C ARG A 176 -7.63 -13.20 6.00
N VAL A 177 -8.71 -12.47 6.23
CA VAL A 177 -8.70 -11.29 7.11
C VAL A 177 -8.71 -11.70 8.57
N VAL A 178 -9.54 -12.67 8.97
CA VAL A 178 -9.63 -13.10 10.39
C VAL A 178 -8.27 -13.61 10.92
N PRO A 179 -7.54 -14.53 10.25
CA PRO A 179 -6.19 -14.92 10.66
C PRO A 179 -5.20 -13.74 10.76
N LEU A 180 -5.32 -12.76 9.85
CA LEU A 180 -4.48 -11.56 9.91
C LEU A 180 -4.79 -10.71 11.16
N LEU A 181 -6.06 -10.55 11.50
CA LEU A 181 -6.47 -9.80 12.69
C LEU A 181 -5.98 -10.47 13.97
N TYR A 182 -5.94 -11.81 14.03
CA TYR A 182 -5.35 -12.53 15.15
C TYR A 182 -3.87 -12.21 15.35
N ARG A 183 -3.11 -11.97 14.28
CA ARG A 183 -1.71 -11.51 14.42
C ARG A 183 -1.66 -10.12 15.05
N MET A 184 -2.66 -9.28 14.81
CA MET A 184 -2.71 -7.85 15.15
C MET A 184 -3.33 -7.52 16.52
N LEU A 185 -3.65 -8.52 17.34
CA LEU A 185 -4.31 -8.31 18.64
C LEU A 185 -3.53 -7.40 19.62
N ASN A 186 -2.21 -7.29 19.45
CA ASN A 186 -1.34 -6.52 20.34
C ASN A 186 -0.95 -5.14 19.77
N LEU A 187 -1.60 -4.68 18.70
CA LEU A 187 -1.35 -3.34 18.15
C LEU A 187 -1.86 -2.26 19.13
N GLU A 188 -1.20 -1.09 19.14
CA GLU A 188 -1.68 0.09 19.89
C GLU A 188 -2.99 0.63 19.29
N GLU A 189 -3.11 0.58 17.97
CA GLU A 189 -4.30 0.99 17.24
C GLU A 189 -4.56 0.03 16.07
N LEU A 190 -5.79 -0.46 15.99
CA LEU A 190 -6.26 -1.26 14.87
C LEU A 190 -7.52 -0.62 14.31
N THR A 191 -7.41 -0.11 13.08
CA THR A 191 -8.56 0.40 12.33
C THR A 191 -8.91 -0.61 11.23
N LEU A 192 -10.18 -0.98 11.12
CA LEU A 192 -10.65 -1.84 10.04
C LEU A 192 -11.81 -1.16 9.35
N TYR A 193 -11.63 -0.83 8.06
CA TYR A 193 -12.68 -0.26 7.24
C TYR A 193 -13.07 -1.24 6.13
N LEU A 194 -14.27 -1.80 6.25
CA LEU A 194 -14.82 -2.73 5.27
C LEU A 194 -15.93 -2.02 4.50
N SER A 195 -15.65 -1.60 3.26
CA SER A 195 -16.67 -1.14 2.32
C SER A 195 -17.13 -2.33 1.47
N ILE A 196 -18.21 -2.97 1.91
CA ILE A 196 -18.79 -4.13 1.23
C ILE A 196 -19.71 -3.65 0.10
N ARG A 197 -19.24 -3.70 -1.15
CA ARG A 197 -20.11 -3.55 -2.32
C ARG A 197 -20.72 -4.91 -2.69
N ARG A 198 -22.04 -5.03 -2.49
CA ARG A 198 -22.86 -6.22 -2.78
C ARG A 198 -22.61 -6.77 -4.18
N ILE A 199 -22.00 -7.95 -4.25
CA ILE A 199 -22.28 -8.95 -5.30
C ILE A 199 -22.34 -10.29 -4.55
N GLU A 200 -23.56 -10.77 -4.42
CA GLU A 200 -24.03 -12.10 -4.01
C GLU A 200 -23.06 -13.06 -3.26
N SER A 201 -23.50 -13.42 -2.05
CA SER A 201 -23.11 -14.55 -1.16
C SER A 201 -22.00 -14.33 -0.11
N THR A 202 -22.35 -14.75 1.12
CA THR A 202 -21.67 -14.62 2.43
C THR A 202 -21.65 -13.21 3.03
N TYR A 203 -22.56 -12.98 3.97
CA TYR A 203 -22.74 -11.73 4.70
C TYR A 203 -21.79 -11.75 5.90
N ILE A 204 -20.89 -10.76 6.01
CA ILE A 204 -20.23 -10.47 7.28
C ILE A 204 -21.29 -9.73 8.12
N ASP A 205 -22.05 -10.44 8.95
CA ASP A 205 -22.98 -9.79 9.88
C ASP A 205 -22.30 -9.39 11.18
N GLY A 206 -23.00 -8.60 12.00
CA GLY A 206 -22.46 -8.11 13.27
C GLY A 206 -22.16 -9.23 14.28
N THR A 207 -22.87 -10.37 14.19
CA THR A 207 -22.59 -11.56 15.00
C THR A 207 -21.29 -12.23 14.59
N HIS A 208 -21.03 -12.36 13.29
CA HIS A 208 -19.79 -12.91 12.77
C HIS A 208 -18.55 -12.09 13.19
N LEU A 209 -18.61 -10.76 13.10
CA LEU A 209 -17.53 -9.90 13.60
C LEU A 209 -17.32 -10.03 15.12
N TYR A 210 -18.40 -10.22 15.87
CA TYR A 210 -18.31 -10.38 17.31
C TYR A 210 -17.68 -11.71 17.70
N ASP A 211 -18.19 -12.80 17.14
CA ASP A 211 -17.81 -14.18 17.48
C ASP A 211 -16.41 -14.55 17.02
N GLU A 212 -15.94 -13.99 15.90
CA GLU A 212 -14.64 -14.35 15.31
C GLU A 212 -13.51 -13.36 15.61
N ILE A 213 -13.83 -12.11 16.00
CA ILE A 213 -12.82 -11.05 16.15
C ILE A 213 -12.93 -10.38 17.52
N LEU A 214 -14.09 -9.80 17.85
CA LEU A 214 -14.21 -8.96 19.04
C LEU A 214 -14.06 -9.75 20.34
N ILE A 215 -14.51 -11.02 20.39
CA ILE A 215 -14.35 -11.86 21.59
C ILE A 215 -12.88 -12.19 21.91
N HIS A 216 -12.00 -12.07 20.92
CA HIS A 216 -10.57 -12.35 21.06
C HIS A 216 -9.73 -11.09 21.24
N MET A 217 -10.32 -9.90 21.11
CA MET A 217 -9.67 -8.62 21.39
C MET A 217 -9.84 -8.27 22.88
N PRO A 218 -8.74 -7.90 23.57
CA PRO A 218 -8.76 -7.58 25.01
C PRO A 218 -9.52 -6.29 25.35
#